data_AF-A0A3D4A4T9-F1
#
_entry.id   AF-A0A3D4A4T9-F1
#
_cell.length_a   1.000
_cell.length_b   1.000
_cell.length_c   1.000
_cell.angle_alpha   90.00
_cell.angle_beta   90.00
_cell.angle_gamma   90.00
#
_symmetry.space_group_name_H-M   'P 1'
#
loop_
_entity.id
_entity.type
_entity.pdbx_description
1 polymer ?
#
loop_
_entity_poly.entity_id
_entity_poly.type
_entity_poly.pdbx_seq_one_letter_code
_entity_poly.pdbx_strand_id
1 'polypeptide(L)'
;MHTVDFRPIADSVDDSYVERLSGLSKLSDLYLSGCGVTHRAIKSLLEHDSLQTVDLQDTTVNDTALELLTQLDQLKLLVLTGTNVSTEAVQLARKKMINTRIIKL
;
A
#
# COMPACT_ATOMS: atom_id res chain seq x y z
N MET A 1 0.14 -1.06 17.51
CA MET A 1 0.38 0.08 16.62
C MET A 1 1.89 0.14 16.42
N HIS A 2 2.33 -0.31 15.25
CA HIS A 2 3.73 -0.24 14.84
C HIS A 2 3.71 0.47 13.49
N THR A 3 4.47 1.57 13.40
CA THR A 3 4.53 2.42 12.21
C THR A 3 5.90 2.26 11.59
N VAL A 4 5.94 2.10 10.27
CA VAL A 4 7.17 2.12 9.48
C VAL A 4 7.04 3.24 8.45
N ASP A 5 7.99 4.18 8.50
CA ASP A 5 8.02 5.33 7.61
C ASP A 5 9.32 5.34 6.80
N PHE A 6 9.21 5.08 5.51
CA PHE A 6 10.33 5.05 4.57
C PHE A 6 10.52 6.38 3.82
N ARG A 7 9.61 7.35 3.97
CA ARG A 7 9.69 8.64 3.28
C ARG A 7 11.02 9.39 3.49
N PRO A 8 11.66 9.36 4.68
CA PRO A 8 12.95 10.01 4.87
C PRO A 8 14.10 9.43 4.02
N ILE A 9 13.95 8.23 3.47
CA ILE A 9 14.98 7.51 2.70
C ILE A 9 14.44 6.97 1.37
N ALA A 10 13.37 7.58 0.83
CA ALA A 10 12.59 7.05 -0.28
C ALA A 10 13.42 6.71 -1.52
N ASP A 11 14.44 7.52 -1.84
CA ASP A 11 15.35 7.33 -2.99
C ASP A 11 16.13 6.00 -2.96
N SER A 12 16.20 5.34 -1.80
CA SER A 12 16.94 4.09 -1.59
C SER A 12 16.06 2.86 -1.29
N VAL A 13 14.74 3.06 -1.26
CA VAL A 13 13.78 2.04 -0.84
C VAL A 13 13.15 1.39 -2.08
N ASP A 14 13.37 0.09 -2.22
CA ASP A 14 12.80 -0.76 -3.28
C ASP A 14 11.93 -1.88 -2.69
N ASP A 15 11.48 -2.80 -3.54
CA ASP A 15 10.65 -3.94 -3.13
C ASP A 15 11.26 -4.79 -2.00
N SER A 16 12.59 -4.91 -1.95
CA SER A 16 13.28 -5.74 -0.95
C SER A 16 13.14 -5.19 0.47
N TYR A 17 12.97 -3.88 0.64
CA TYR A 17 12.73 -3.28 1.95
C TYR A 17 11.36 -3.63 2.49
N VAL A 18 10.35 -3.70 1.61
CA VAL A 18 8.99 -4.09 1.98
C VAL A 18 8.94 -5.57 2.34
N GLU A 19 9.63 -6.43 1.59
CA GLU A 19 9.74 -7.87 1.90
C GLU A 19 10.37 -8.13 3.28
N ARG A 20 11.32 -7.29 3.70
CA ARG A 20 11.97 -7.37 5.02
C ARG A 20 11.07 -6.99 6.19
N LEU A 21 9.85 -6.49 5.94
CA LEU A 21 8.86 -6.25 6.98
C LEU A 21 8.14 -7.54 7.42
N SER A 22 8.33 -8.66 6.72
CA SER A 22 7.70 -9.93 7.07
C SER A 22 7.93 -10.29 8.55
N GLY A 23 6.86 -10.78 9.19
CA GLY A 23 6.85 -11.11 10.62
C GLY A 23 6.52 -9.93 11.55
N LEU A 24 6.40 -8.69 11.05
CA LEU A 24 5.91 -7.55 11.83
C LEU A 24 4.38 -7.58 12.00
N SER A 25 3.87 -8.58 12.70
CA SER A 25 2.42 -8.87 12.90
C SER A 25 1.60 -7.76 13.58
N LYS A 26 2.24 -6.69 14.05
CA LYS A 26 1.59 -5.51 14.65
C LYS A 26 1.72 -4.24 13.80
N LEU A 27 2.26 -4.34 12.59
CA LEU A 27 2.40 -3.23 11.64
C LEU A 27 1.02 -2.69 11.29
N SER A 28 0.78 -1.42 11.62
CA SER A 28 -0.48 -0.73 11.41
C SER A 28 -0.39 0.34 10.32
N ASP A 29 0.75 1.00 10.20
CA ASP A 29 0.91 2.14 9.30
C ASP A 29 2.21 2.00 8.54
N LEU A 30 2.11 2.03 7.21
CA LEU A 30 3.25 1.90 6.30
C LEU A 30 3.25 3.06 5.31
N TYR A 31 4.31 3.88 5.35
CA TYR A 31 4.49 5.01 4.46
C TYR A 31 5.62 4.74 3.46
N LEU A 32 5.26 4.63 2.18
CA LEU A 32 6.14 4.33 1.06
C LEU A 32 6.12 5.42 -0.01
N SER A 33 5.62 6.62 0.33
CA SER A 33 5.53 7.72 -0.64
C SER A 33 6.89 8.04 -1.26
N GLY A 34 6.94 8.11 -2.59
CA GLY A 34 8.14 8.38 -3.39
C GLY A 34 9.14 7.21 -3.47
N CYS A 35 8.86 6.06 -2.87
CA CYS A 35 9.77 4.91 -2.90
C CYS A 35 9.71 4.19 -4.26
N GLY A 36 10.81 3.50 -4.61
CA GLY A 36 10.93 2.65 -5.81
C GLY A 36 10.15 1.33 -5.74
N VAL A 37 9.00 1.34 -5.05
CA VAL A 37 8.16 0.16 -4.83
C VAL A 37 7.30 -0.10 -6.07
N THR A 38 7.17 -1.39 -6.39
CA THR A 38 6.38 -1.91 -7.51
C THR A 38 5.25 -2.81 -7.02
N HIS A 39 4.43 -3.30 -7.94
CA HIS A 39 3.37 -4.26 -7.63
C HIS A 39 3.88 -5.60 -7.05
N ARG A 40 5.17 -5.92 -7.21
CA ARG A 40 5.75 -7.18 -6.72
C ARG A 40 5.82 -7.22 -5.19
N ALA A 41 6.20 -6.11 -4.55
CA ALA A 41 6.28 -6.00 -3.09
C ALA A 41 4.92 -6.13 -2.39
N ILE A 42 3.83 -5.74 -3.06
CA ILE A 42 2.49 -5.65 -2.46
C ILE A 42 1.99 -7.00 -1.94
N LYS A 43 2.42 -8.11 -2.55
CA LYS A 43 2.07 -9.45 -2.05
C LYS A 43 2.55 -9.70 -0.61
N SER A 44 3.71 -9.16 -0.23
CA SER A 44 4.24 -9.29 1.14
C SER A 44 3.41 -8.51 2.17
N LEU A 45 2.68 -7.47 1.74
CA LEU A 45 1.82 -6.71 2.63
C LEU A 45 0.61 -7.52 3.13
N LEU A 46 0.22 -8.57 2.40
CA LEU A 46 -0.91 -9.44 2.75
C LEU A 46 -0.68 -10.25 4.03
N GLU A 47 0.56 -10.36 4.52
CA GLU A 47 0.88 -11.02 5.80
C GLU A 47 0.56 -10.13 7.02
N HIS A 48 0.22 -8.86 6.80
CA HIS A 48 0.07 -7.85 7.84
C HIS A 48 -1.41 -7.51 8.05
N ASP A 49 -2.16 -8.45 8.63
CA ASP A 49 -3.60 -8.32 8.89
C ASP A 49 -3.98 -7.08 9.72
N SER A 50 -3.02 -6.48 10.44
CA SER A 50 -3.23 -5.28 11.24
C SER A 50 -3.05 -3.96 10.50
N LEU A 51 -2.71 -3.96 9.20
CA LEU A 51 -2.52 -2.74 8.42
C LEU A 51 -3.82 -1.92 8.34
N GLN A 52 -3.72 -0.65 8.73
CA GLN A 52 -4.79 0.34 8.70
C GLN A 52 -4.48 1.49 7.75
N THR A 53 -3.19 1.82 7.59
CA THR A 53 -2.74 2.89 6.69
C THR A 53 -1.66 2.36 5.76
N VAL A 54 -1.85 2.55 4.46
CA VAL A 54 -0.83 2.31 3.43
C VAL A 54 -0.78 3.53 2.53
N ASP A 55 0.37 4.20 2.50
CA ASP A 55 0.64 5.32 1.60
C ASP A 55 1.61 4.89 0.51
N LEU A 56 1.10 4.79 -0.72
CA LEU A 56 1.84 4.39 -1.94
C LEU A 56 1.95 5.56 -2.93
N GLN A 57 1.83 6.80 -2.45
CA GLN A 57 1.91 7.97 -3.32
C GLN A 57 3.22 7.98 -4.12
N ASP A 58 3.16 8.35 -5.40
CA ASP A 58 4.33 8.48 -6.29
C ASP A 58 5.17 7.19 -6.41
N THR A 59 4.54 6.02 -6.26
CA THR A 59 5.15 4.70 -6.51
C THR A 59 4.69 4.13 -7.86
N THR A 60 5.31 3.04 -8.31
CA THR A 60 5.01 2.44 -9.63
C THR A 60 3.94 1.33 -9.58
N VAL A 61 3.18 1.24 -8.49
CA VAL A 61 2.09 0.27 -8.34
C VAL A 61 0.98 0.47 -9.38
N ASN A 62 0.28 -0.61 -9.73
CA ASN A 62 -0.71 -0.66 -10.81
C ASN A 62 -2.01 -1.37 -10.36
N ASP A 63 -2.94 -1.61 -11.28
CA ASP A 63 -4.24 -2.23 -10.98
C ASP A 63 -4.11 -3.59 -10.29
N THR A 64 -3.10 -4.38 -10.63
CA THR A 64 -2.81 -5.67 -9.97
C THR A 64 -2.46 -5.48 -8.50
N ALA A 65 -1.68 -4.45 -8.17
CA ALA A 65 -1.40 -4.10 -6.78
C ALA A 65 -2.67 -3.71 -6.02
N LEU A 66 -3.52 -2.87 -6.61
CA LEU A 66 -4.77 -2.46 -5.98
C LEU A 66 -5.70 -3.67 -5.74
N GLU A 67 -5.80 -4.59 -6.71
CA GLU A 67 -6.58 -5.82 -6.54
C GLU A 67 -6.10 -6.65 -5.34
N LEU A 68 -4.79 -6.80 -5.15
CA LEU A 68 -4.24 -7.49 -3.98
C LEU A 68 -4.56 -6.75 -2.67
N LEU A 69 -4.39 -5.42 -2.63
CA LEU A 69 -4.68 -4.61 -1.44
C LEU A 69 -6.14 -4.68 -1.00
N THR A 70 -7.07 -5.09 -1.88
CA THR A 70 -8.47 -5.33 -1.47
C THR A 70 -8.65 -6.48 -0.47
N GLN A 71 -7.62 -7.31 -0.25
CA GLN A 71 -7.63 -8.39 0.74
C GLN A 71 -7.26 -7.92 2.16
N LEU A 72 -6.80 -6.67 2.33
CA LEU A 72 -6.46 -6.11 3.64
C LEU A 72 -7.73 -5.57 4.33
N ASP A 73 -8.45 -6.45 5.02
CA ASP A 73 -9.77 -6.15 5.61
C ASP A 73 -9.75 -5.04 6.68
N GLN A 74 -8.60 -4.79 7.30
CA GLN A 74 -8.44 -3.74 8.32
C GLN A 74 -8.01 -2.39 7.75
N LEU A 75 -7.78 -2.29 6.44
CA LEU A 75 -7.27 -1.08 5.82
C LEU A 75 -8.32 0.05 5.89
N LYS A 76 -7.95 1.18 6.47
CA LYS A 76 -8.80 2.37 6.64
C LYS A 76 -8.40 3.50 5.71
N LEU A 77 -7.11 3.59 5.36
CA LEU A 77 -6.57 4.62 4.50
C LEU A 77 -5.62 4.01 3.48
N LEU A 78 -5.90 4.28 2.20
CA LEU A 78 -5.04 3.93 1.08
C LEU A 78 -4.81 5.17 0.20
N VAL A 79 -3.55 5.55 0.01
CA VAL A 79 -3.16 6.70 -0.84
C VAL A 79 -2.48 6.18 -2.10
N LEU A 80 -3.00 6.58 -3.27
CA LEU A 80 -2.58 6.12 -4.60
C LEU A 80 -2.29 7.27 -5.57
N THR A 81 -2.18 8.50 -5.09
CA THR A 81 -1.81 9.67 -5.90
C THR A 81 -0.49 9.41 -6.63
N GLY A 82 -0.40 9.76 -7.91
CA GLY A 82 0.84 9.56 -8.69
C GLY A 82 1.19 8.12 -9.05
N THR A 83 0.30 7.15 -8.79
CA THR A 83 0.51 5.74 -9.18
C THR A 83 -0.03 5.41 -10.58
N ASN A 84 0.32 4.23 -11.11
CA ASN A 84 -0.19 3.69 -12.37
C ASN A 84 -1.54 2.97 -12.22
N VAL A 85 -2.28 3.25 -11.15
CA VAL A 85 -3.61 2.67 -10.91
C VAL A 85 -4.67 3.44 -11.69
N SER A 86 -5.49 2.73 -12.46
CA SER A 86 -6.56 3.28 -13.28
C SER A 86 -7.74 3.77 -12.44
N THR A 87 -8.51 4.71 -13.00
CA THR A 87 -9.74 5.20 -12.37
C THR A 87 -10.75 4.06 -12.22
N GLU A 88 -10.84 3.20 -13.22
CA GLU A 88 -11.72 2.03 -13.25
C GLU A 88 -11.43 1.07 -12.10
N ALA A 89 -10.15 0.78 -11.86
CA ALA A 89 -9.73 -0.08 -10.75
C ALA A 89 -10.08 0.55 -9.39
N VAL A 90 -9.89 1.87 -9.22
CA VAL A 90 -10.31 2.59 -8.00
C VAL A 90 -11.82 2.49 -7.79
N GLN A 91 -12.63 2.65 -8.84
CA GLN A 91 -14.09 2.54 -8.72
C GLN A 91 -14.52 1.13 -8.31
N LEU A 92 -13.86 0.10 -8.82
CA LEU A 92 -14.12 -1.28 -8.40
C LEU A 92 -13.69 -1.53 -6.95
N ALA A 93 -12.50 -1.04 -6.56
CA ALA A 93 -11.99 -1.19 -5.20
C ALA A 93 -12.91 -0.50 -4.17
N ARG A 94 -13.43 0.70 -4.48
CA ARG A 94 -14.39 1.41 -3.60
C ARG A 94 -15.68 0.63 -3.33
N LYS A 95 -16.11 -0.23 -4.25
CA LYS A 95 -17.27 -1.12 -4.06
C LYS A 95 -16.97 -2.28 -3.12
N LYS A 96 -15.71 -2.77 -3.11
CA LYS A 96 -15.26 -3.87 -2.27
C LYS A 96 -14.84 -3.38 -0.86
N MET A 97 -14.08 -2.29 -0.82
CA MET A 97 -13.44 -1.74 0.37
C MET A 97 -14.27 -0.61 0.97
N ILE A 98 -15.52 -0.88 1.32
CA ILE A 98 -16.49 0.14 1.76
C ILE A 98 -16.08 0.90 3.03
N ASN A 99 -15.18 0.32 3.84
CA ASN A 99 -14.66 0.92 5.07
C ASN A 99 -13.29 1.60 4.87
N THR A 100 -12.78 1.63 3.64
CA THR A 100 -11.45 2.17 3.32
C THR A 100 -11.58 3.48 2.56
N ARG A 101 -10.95 4.53 3.08
CA ARG A 101 -10.80 5.79 2.36
C ARG A 101 -9.68 5.66 1.33
N ILE A 102 -10.05 5.59 0.05
CA ILE A 102 -9.10 5.55 -1.07
C ILE A 102 -8.92 6.95 -1.66
N ILE A 103 -7.70 7.48 -1.58
CA ILE A 103 -7.28 8.77 -2.15
C ILE A 103 -6.56 8.51 -3.47
N LYS A 104 -7.13 8.99 -4.57
CA LYS A 104 -6.55 9.01 -5.92
C LYS A 104 -6.85 10.37 -6.53
N LEU A 105 -5.83 11.03 -7.08
CA LEU A 105 -5.97 12.19 -7.98
C LEU A 105 -5.89 11.74 -9.44
#